data_AF-A0A657B5E3-F1
#
_entry.id   AF-A0A657B5E3-F1
#
_cell.length_a   1.000
_cell.length_b   1.000
_cell.length_c   1.000
_cell.angle_alpha   90.00
_cell.angle_beta   90.00
_cell.angle_gamma   90.00
#
_symmetry.space_group_name_H-M   'P 1'
#
loop_
_entity.id
_entity.type
_entity.pdbx_description
1 polymer ?
#
loop_
_entity_poly.entity_id
_entity_poly.type
_entity_poly.pdbx_seq_one_letter_code
_entity_poly.pdbx_strand_id
1 'polypeptide(L)'
;MKLDIDLNELWACVDRMGAQRQKLDLDEIWDSSTFAIDTELESGIEIKLEDLETDQGLLGIHGRQVVLFIPDHAFRVETAIQSPGQGNKFHVADCKTLDDMKNRNRFERYHVTNSITGEFPVFGYSQITKRQVEGSANLSVCKNCLNFLNYKGADTGSAQNRQKLVDEFSIEEFFSTYSSVFKQKPKSWIDKKTKGYTADWETISGRVRAAAGYSCKHCFVDLSSHKHLLHVHHMNGVKSDNSESNLISLCADCHRKEPYHEHMMVPRKDTLTINELRKAQLGNEFATWNTTRKSADPALAGFLNYIERKNYVTPVLGYSVTSNTNKEIFLDAAWPDQKLGLFLDGRINIDGWTIFSLGEALEWAKGLPTANGNTAT
;
A
#
# COMPACT_ATOMS: atom_id res chain seq x y z
N MET A 1 -32.15 22.85 -5.34
CA MET A 1 -32.89 22.02 -4.35
C MET A 1 -32.01 21.94 -3.11
N LYS A 2 -32.43 22.49 -1.96
CA LYS A 2 -31.68 22.31 -0.70
C LYS A 2 -32.02 20.91 -0.20
N LEU A 3 -31.01 20.04 -0.10
CA LEU A 3 -31.17 18.75 0.55
C LEU A 3 -31.25 18.98 2.05
N ASP A 4 -32.33 18.53 2.67
CA ASP A 4 -32.45 18.46 4.13
C ASP A 4 -31.90 17.10 4.56
N ILE A 5 -30.64 17.07 5.01
CA ILE A 5 -29.93 15.84 5.35
C ILE A 5 -29.88 15.73 6.87
N ASP A 6 -30.62 14.78 7.44
CA ASP A 6 -30.49 14.39 8.85
C ASP A 6 -29.25 13.51 9.03
N LEU A 7 -28.33 13.95 9.91
CA LEU A 7 -27.07 13.27 10.21
C LEU A 7 -26.98 12.83 11.68
N ASN A 8 -28.10 12.81 12.42
CA ASN A 8 -28.11 12.47 13.83
C ASN A 8 -27.57 11.06 14.10
N GLU A 9 -27.93 10.07 13.27
CA GLU A 9 -27.40 8.71 13.39
C GLU A 9 -25.90 8.64 13.14
N LEU A 10 -25.39 9.40 12.15
CA LEU A 10 -23.96 9.52 11.88
C LEU A 10 -23.23 10.08 13.10
N TRP A 11 -23.77 11.14 13.72
CA TRP A 11 -23.16 11.75 14.90
C TRP A 11 -23.21 10.84 16.13
N ALA A 12 -24.29 10.07 16.32
CA ALA A 12 -24.35 9.07 17.36
C ALA A 12 -23.28 7.98 17.19
N CYS A 13 -22.95 7.59 15.95
CA CYS A 13 -21.82 6.71 15.66
C CYS A 13 -20.47 7.35 16.01
N VAL A 14 -20.26 8.61 15.62
CA VAL A 14 -19.02 9.36 15.93
C VAL A 14 -18.77 9.46 17.44
N ASP A 15 -19.81 9.78 18.21
CA ASP A 15 -19.72 9.87 19.67
C ASP A 15 -19.42 8.50 20.31
N ARG A 16 -20.06 7.43 19.83
CA ARG A 16 -19.78 6.05 20.28
C ARG A 16 -18.34 5.62 19.99
N MET A 17 -17.76 6.09 18.88
CA MET A 17 -16.35 5.87 18.55
C MET A 17 -15.39 6.69 19.41
N GLY A 18 -15.89 7.66 20.19
CA GLY A 18 -15.08 8.63 20.93
C GLY A 18 -14.29 9.57 20.00
N ALA A 19 -14.77 9.76 18.77
CA ALA A 19 -14.15 10.64 17.80
C ALA A 19 -14.71 12.07 17.92
N GLN A 20 -13.95 13.06 17.46
CA GLN A 20 -14.43 14.44 17.40
C GLN A 20 -15.34 14.63 16.18
N ARG A 21 -16.48 15.29 16.38
CA ARG A 21 -17.35 15.71 15.28
C ARG A 21 -16.62 16.75 14.43
N GLN A 22 -16.57 16.52 13.12
CA GLN A 22 -16.01 17.48 12.16
C GLN A 22 -17.11 18.22 11.41
N LYS A 23 -16.84 19.47 11.02
CA LYS A 23 -17.75 20.18 10.12
C LYS A 23 -17.71 19.49 8.76
N LEU A 24 -18.85 19.01 8.29
CA LEU A 24 -18.97 18.47 6.94
C LEU A 24 -18.97 19.65 5.96
N ASP A 25 -17.94 19.69 5.14
CA ASP A 25 -17.91 20.59 3.99
C ASP A 25 -18.68 19.93 2.85
N LEU A 26 -19.85 20.48 2.54
CA LEU A 26 -20.70 20.03 1.43
C LEU A 26 -20.48 20.91 0.19
N ASP A 27 -19.57 21.90 0.26
CA ASP A 27 -19.22 22.78 -0.85
C ASP A 27 -18.15 22.14 -1.76
N GLU A 28 -17.53 21.03 -1.33
CA GLU A 28 -16.64 20.23 -2.16
C GLU A 28 -17.45 19.54 -3.27
N ILE A 29 -17.29 20.02 -4.50
CA ILE A 29 -17.94 19.45 -5.68
C ILE A 29 -17.24 18.14 -6.04
N TRP A 30 -17.88 17.02 -5.76
CA TRP A 30 -17.42 15.70 -6.19
C TRP A 30 -17.62 15.55 -7.69
N ASP A 31 -16.53 15.37 -8.43
CA ASP A 31 -16.60 15.13 -9.87
C ASP A 31 -17.08 13.71 -10.16
N SER A 32 -18.27 13.58 -10.75
CA SER A 32 -18.86 12.30 -11.17
C SER A 32 -17.96 11.45 -12.08
N SER A 33 -16.99 12.05 -12.76
CA SER A 33 -15.97 11.35 -13.56
C SER A 33 -15.16 10.34 -12.73
N THR A 34 -14.96 10.62 -11.44
CA THR A 34 -14.23 9.72 -10.53
C THR A 34 -14.95 8.40 -10.25
N PHE A 35 -16.26 8.28 -10.46
CA PHE A 35 -16.98 7.02 -10.29
C PHE A 35 -17.03 6.18 -11.57
N ALA A 36 -16.98 6.83 -12.74
CA ALA A 36 -16.93 6.19 -14.05
C ALA A 36 -15.63 5.39 -14.22
N ILE A 37 -14.50 5.99 -13.82
CA ILE A 37 -13.18 5.39 -14.00
C ILE A 37 -13.01 4.06 -13.24
N ASP A 38 -13.64 3.88 -12.08
CA ASP A 38 -13.55 2.62 -11.35
C ASP A 38 -14.12 1.44 -12.14
N THR A 39 -15.24 1.65 -12.83
CA THR A 39 -15.90 0.63 -13.64
C THR A 39 -15.07 0.32 -14.88
N GLU A 40 -14.49 1.35 -15.48
CA GLU A 40 -13.62 1.23 -16.63
C GLU A 40 -12.32 0.48 -16.29
N LEU A 41 -11.70 0.77 -15.15
CA LEU A 41 -10.48 0.11 -14.67
C LEU A 41 -10.67 -1.39 -14.41
N GLU A 42 -11.88 -1.86 -14.08
CA GLU A 42 -12.17 -3.30 -13.95
C GLU A 42 -12.05 -4.04 -15.29
N SER A 43 -12.49 -3.40 -16.39
CA SER A 43 -12.43 -3.98 -17.74
C SER A 43 -11.05 -3.85 -18.42
N GLY A 44 -10.21 -2.95 -17.90
CA GLY A 44 -8.92 -2.61 -18.46
C GLY A 44 -9.05 -1.59 -19.59
N ILE A 45 -8.52 -0.38 -19.39
CA ILE A 45 -8.59 0.72 -20.37
C ILE A 45 -7.25 1.00 -21.03
N GLU A 46 -7.29 1.38 -22.31
CA GLU A 46 -6.15 1.99 -22.98
C GLU A 46 -5.89 3.36 -22.36
N ILE A 47 -4.62 3.73 -22.18
CA ILE A 47 -4.26 5.01 -21.57
C ILE A 47 -3.19 5.74 -22.35
N LYS A 48 -3.13 7.06 -22.15
CA LYS A 48 -1.99 7.86 -22.56
C LYS A 48 -0.99 7.97 -21.41
N LEU A 49 0.26 8.25 -21.78
CA LEU A 49 1.34 8.46 -20.82
C LEU A 49 1.04 9.62 -19.84
N GLU A 50 0.30 10.64 -20.29
CA GLU A 50 -0.04 11.84 -19.51
C GLU A 50 -0.99 11.58 -18.34
N ASP A 51 -1.76 10.49 -18.39
CA ASP A 51 -2.74 10.14 -17.36
C ASP A 51 -2.13 9.33 -16.21
N LEU A 52 -0.88 8.88 -16.36
CA LEU A 52 -0.19 8.02 -15.40
C LEU A 52 0.60 8.84 -14.37
N GLU A 53 0.21 8.70 -13.10
CA GLU A 53 0.89 9.27 -11.94
C GLU A 53 1.98 8.30 -11.44
N THR A 54 3.26 8.72 -11.39
CA THR A 54 4.39 7.87 -10.94
C THR A 54 5.23 8.47 -9.81
N ASP A 55 4.76 9.50 -9.12
CA ASP A 55 5.56 10.30 -8.18
C ASP A 55 6.24 9.52 -7.03
N GLN A 56 5.67 8.37 -6.67
CA GLN A 56 6.17 7.52 -5.58
C GLN A 56 6.87 6.25 -6.10
N GLY A 57 7.18 6.21 -7.40
CA GLY A 57 7.73 5.04 -8.09
C GLY A 57 6.71 3.91 -8.32
N LEU A 58 5.48 4.09 -7.86
CA LEU A 58 4.34 3.19 -8.07
C LEU A 58 3.42 3.75 -9.16
N LEU A 59 2.64 2.89 -9.79
CA LEU A 59 1.74 3.28 -10.87
C LEU A 59 0.38 3.68 -10.32
N GLY A 60 -0.07 4.89 -10.64
CA GLY A 60 -1.36 5.42 -10.23
C GLY A 60 -2.11 6.15 -11.32
N ILE A 61 -3.43 6.21 -11.19
CA ILE A 61 -4.32 7.05 -12.02
C ILE A 61 -5.38 7.68 -11.12
N HIS A 62 -5.48 9.01 -11.14
CA HIS A 62 -6.42 9.78 -10.33
C HIS A 62 -6.44 9.34 -8.85
N GLY A 63 -5.24 9.16 -8.27
CA GLY A 63 -5.05 8.73 -6.88
C GLY A 63 -5.41 7.27 -6.57
N ARG A 64 -5.63 6.41 -7.58
CA ARG A 64 -5.84 4.97 -7.44
C ARG A 64 -4.59 4.20 -7.84
N GLN A 65 -4.29 3.12 -7.12
CA GLN A 65 -3.25 2.19 -7.52
C GLN A 65 -3.71 1.35 -8.71
N VAL A 66 -2.82 1.17 -9.68
CA VAL A 66 -3.12 0.40 -10.89
C VAL A 66 -1.94 -0.48 -11.32
N VAL A 67 -2.20 -1.38 -12.26
CA VAL A 67 -1.16 -2.15 -12.96
C VAL A 67 -1.24 -1.90 -14.46
N LEU A 68 -0.10 -1.99 -15.15
CA LEU A 68 0.00 -1.89 -16.60
C LEU A 68 0.26 -3.25 -17.24
N PHE A 69 -0.40 -3.55 -18.35
CA PHE A 69 -0.14 -4.76 -19.14
C PHE A 69 -0.30 -4.50 -20.64
N ILE A 70 0.25 -5.38 -21.47
CA ILE A 70 0.08 -5.32 -22.93
C ILE A 70 -0.87 -6.45 -23.35
N PRO A 71 -2.11 -6.15 -23.80
CA PRO A 71 -3.07 -7.18 -24.19
C PRO A 71 -2.66 -7.92 -25.47
N ASP A 72 -2.02 -7.23 -26.40
CA ASP A 72 -1.52 -7.80 -27.66
C ASP A 72 -0.34 -8.76 -27.42
N HIS A 73 -0.62 -10.05 -27.56
CA HIS A 73 0.34 -11.15 -27.48
C HIS A 73 0.77 -11.65 -28.86
N ALA A 74 0.35 -10.99 -29.95
CA ALA A 74 0.62 -11.39 -31.32
C ALA A 74 0.41 -12.90 -31.52
N PHE A 75 1.43 -13.61 -32.01
CA PHE A 75 1.39 -15.05 -32.25
C PHE A 75 1.56 -15.93 -31.00
N ARG A 76 1.60 -15.35 -29.79
CA ARG A 76 1.77 -16.07 -28.51
C ARG A 76 0.51 -16.07 -27.66
N VAL A 77 -0.61 -15.56 -28.17
CA VAL A 77 -1.87 -15.43 -27.42
C VAL A 77 -2.36 -16.78 -26.88
N GLU A 78 -2.35 -17.84 -27.68
CA GLU A 78 -2.78 -19.18 -27.25
C GLU A 78 -1.89 -19.71 -26.11
N THR A 79 -0.58 -19.49 -26.19
CA THR A 79 0.36 -19.85 -25.10
C THR A 79 0.10 -19.03 -23.84
N ALA A 80 -0.17 -17.73 -23.97
CA ALA A 80 -0.45 -16.86 -22.83
C ALA A 80 -1.74 -17.27 -22.10
N ILE A 81 -2.78 -17.67 -22.84
CA ILE A 81 -4.06 -18.17 -22.29
C ILE A 81 -3.87 -19.53 -21.61
N GLN A 82 -3.17 -20.47 -22.25
CA GLN A 82 -3.07 -21.85 -21.78
C GLN A 82 -2.02 -22.07 -20.70
N SER A 83 -0.94 -21.28 -20.69
CA SER A 83 0.22 -21.47 -19.81
C SER A 83 0.43 -20.24 -18.93
N PRO A 84 0.02 -20.29 -17.65
CA PRO A 84 0.24 -19.20 -16.70
C PRO A 84 1.69 -18.71 -16.71
N GLY A 85 1.86 -17.38 -16.74
CA GLY A 85 3.15 -16.71 -16.73
C GLY A 85 3.95 -16.74 -18.04
N GLN A 86 3.50 -17.45 -19.07
CA GLN A 86 4.19 -17.51 -20.38
C GLN A 86 3.81 -16.37 -21.35
N GLY A 87 2.94 -15.45 -20.93
CA GLY A 87 2.62 -14.22 -21.65
C GLY A 87 3.62 -13.07 -21.40
N ASN A 88 3.23 -11.88 -21.87
CA ASN A 88 3.84 -10.61 -21.48
C ASN A 88 3.77 -10.45 -19.95
N LYS A 89 4.58 -9.54 -19.41
CA LYS A 89 4.58 -9.26 -17.97
C LYS A 89 3.76 -8.02 -17.70
N PHE A 90 3.05 -8.01 -16.56
CA PHE A 90 2.41 -6.78 -16.08
C PHE A 90 3.36 -6.00 -15.17
N HIS A 91 3.14 -4.70 -15.07
CA HIS A 91 3.97 -3.78 -14.32
C HIS A 91 3.19 -3.15 -13.18
N VAL A 92 3.89 -2.92 -12.08
CA VAL A 92 3.31 -2.39 -10.83
C VAL A 92 4.08 -1.17 -10.29
N ALA A 93 5.17 -0.81 -10.97
CA ALA A 93 6.07 0.28 -10.61
C ALA A 93 6.70 0.87 -11.88
N ASP A 94 7.14 2.14 -11.79
CA ASP A 94 7.85 2.83 -12.86
C ASP A 94 9.29 2.30 -12.99
N CYS A 95 9.39 1.12 -13.60
CA CYS A 95 10.64 0.38 -13.68
C CYS A 95 11.38 0.64 -15.00
N LYS A 96 12.67 0.28 -15.03
CA LYS A 96 13.52 0.35 -16.23
C LYS A 96 12.89 -0.16 -17.52
N THR A 97 12.07 -1.21 -17.47
CA THR A 97 11.39 -1.71 -18.69
C THR A 97 10.36 -0.75 -19.23
N LEU A 98 9.63 -0.04 -18.37
CA LEU A 98 8.72 1.01 -18.81
C LEU A 98 9.50 2.19 -19.39
N ASP A 99 10.63 2.57 -18.79
CA ASP A 99 11.50 3.60 -19.36
C ASP A 99 12.05 3.22 -20.73
N ASP A 100 12.51 1.98 -20.91
CA ASP A 100 12.93 1.45 -22.21
C ASP A 100 11.78 1.49 -23.24
N MET A 101 10.54 1.25 -22.80
CA MET A 101 9.35 1.31 -23.66
C MET A 101 8.96 2.74 -24.02
N LYS A 102 9.07 3.70 -23.09
CA LYS A 102 8.91 5.14 -23.34
C LYS A 102 9.95 5.63 -24.35
N ASN A 103 11.22 5.31 -24.11
CA ASN A 103 12.35 5.71 -24.98
C ASN A 103 12.27 5.14 -26.40
N ARG A 104 11.53 4.05 -26.61
CA ARG A 104 11.29 3.42 -27.91
C ARG A 104 9.98 3.84 -28.57
N ASN A 105 9.22 4.77 -27.98
CA ASN A 105 7.87 5.16 -28.42
C ASN A 105 6.91 3.96 -28.54
N ARG A 106 6.96 3.04 -27.56
CA ARG A 106 6.09 1.85 -27.52
C ARG A 106 5.17 1.82 -26.30
N PHE A 107 5.11 2.92 -25.55
CA PHE A 107 4.35 3.02 -24.31
C PHE A 107 2.83 2.97 -24.55
N GLU A 108 2.35 3.48 -25.68
CA GLU A 108 0.92 3.50 -26.04
C GLU A 108 0.28 2.09 -26.15
N ARG A 109 1.09 1.02 -26.11
CA ARG A 109 0.59 -0.37 -26.13
C ARG A 109 0.09 -0.86 -24.77
N TYR A 110 0.26 -0.09 -23.72
CA TYR A 110 -0.11 -0.48 -22.37
C TYR A 110 -1.57 -0.14 -22.07
N HIS A 111 -2.25 -1.09 -21.44
CA HIS A 111 -3.56 -0.92 -20.83
C HIS A 111 -3.42 -0.92 -19.32
N VAL A 112 -4.33 -0.25 -18.63
CA VAL A 112 -4.38 -0.11 -17.18
C VAL A 112 -5.57 -0.85 -16.61
N THR A 113 -5.35 -1.54 -15.49
CA THR A 113 -6.44 -2.07 -14.67
C THR A 113 -6.13 -1.91 -13.17
N ASN A 114 -7.17 -1.82 -12.34
CA ASN A 114 -7.08 -1.94 -10.89
C ASN A 114 -7.63 -3.28 -10.39
N SER A 115 -7.88 -4.23 -11.30
CA SER A 115 -8.35 -5.56 -10.97
C SER A 115 -7.31 -6.31 -10.15
N ILE A 116 -7.77 -6.95 -9.06
CA ILE A 116 -6.95 -7.80 -8.20
C ILE A 116 -7.06 -9.28 -8.55
N THR A 117 -7.82 -9.65 -9.59
CA THR A 117 -8.09 -11.06 -9.93
C THR A 117 -6.87 -11.81 -10.46
N GLY A 118 -5.88 -11.09 -11.01
CA GLY A 118 -4.71 -11.68 -11.69
C GLY A 118 -5.00 -12.16 -13.12
N GLU A 119 -6.23 -11.94 -13.60
CA GLU A 119 -6.68 -12.29 -14.93
C GLU A 119 -6.70 -11.07 -15.84
N PHE A 120 -6.03 -11.16 -16.99
CA PHE A 120 -5.88 -10.06 -17.94
C PHE A 120 -6.52 -10.40 -19.28
N PRO A 121 -7.35 -9.51 -19.86
CA PRO A 121 -7.85 -9.69 -21.21
C PRO A 121 -6.69 -9.58 -22.21
N VAL A 122 -6.53 -10.58 -23.08
CA VAL A 122 -5.47 -10.64 -24.08
C VAL A 122 -6.02 -10.99 -25.44
N PHE A 123 -5.33 -10.52 -26.48
CA PHE A 123 -5.67 -10.84 -27.86
C PHE A 123 -4.41 -11.08 -28.71
N GLY A 124 -4.61 -11.68 -29.87
CA GLY A 124 -3.56 -11.90 -30.86
C GLY A 124 -4.05 -12.78 -32.00
N TYR A 125 -3.13 -13.49 -32.65
CA TYR A 125 -3.43 -14.35 -33.80
C TYR A 125 -2.94 -15.77 -33.55
N SER A 126 -3.78 -16.76 -33.82
CA SER A 126 -3.40 -18.17 -33.79
C SER A 126 -2.25 -18.44 -34.77
N GLN A 127 -1.22 -19.17 -34.33
CA GLN A 127 -0.10 -19.50 -35.21
C GLN A 127 -0.51 -20.37 -36.38
N ILE A 128 -1.49 -21.25 -36.15
CA ILE A 128 -1.97 -22.27 -37.08
C ILE A 128 -3.02 -21.66 -38.02
N THR A 129 -4.10 -21.14 -37.45
CA THR A 129 -5.27 -20.72 -38.25
C THR A 129 -5.16 -19.30 -38.79
N LYS A 130 -4.20 -18.51 -38.28
CA LYS A 130 -4.06 -17.06 -38.55
C LYS A 130 -5.31 -16.23 -38.22
N ARG A 131 -6.27 -16.80 -37.48
CA ARG A 131 -7.45 -16.10 -37.00
C ARG A 131 -7.16 -15.38 -35.69
N GLN A 132 -7.90 -14.31 -35.44
CA GLN A 132 -7.87 -13.59 -34.18
C GLN A 132 -8.34 -14.51 -33.06
N VAL A 133 -7.64 -14.44 -31.93
CA VAL A 133 -7.96 -15.15 -30.69
C VAL A 133 -7.97 -14.13 -29.57
N GLU A 134 -8.99 -14.21 -28.72
CA GLU A 134 -9.16 -13.40 -27.52
C GLU A 134 -9.42 -14.32 -26.33
N GLY A 135 -9.00 -13.90 -25.15
CA GLY A 135 -9.23 -14.67 -23.93
C GLY A 135 -8.67 -13.98 -22.69
N SER A 136 -8.71 -14.69 -21.56
CA SER A 136 -8.11 -14.26 -20.30
C SER A 136 -6.79 -15.01 -20.07
N ALA A 137 -5.76 -14.31 -19.63
CA ALA A 137 -4.45 -14.89 -19.32
C ALA A 137 -3.97 -14.51 -17.92
N ASN A 138 -3.35 -15.48 -17.24
CA ASN A 138 -2.64 -15.26 -15.99
C ASN A 138 -1.21 -14.79 -16.29
N LEU A 139 -1.00 -13.47 -16.27
CA LEU A 139 0.31 -12.86 -16.53
C LEU A 139 1.16 -12.85 -15.26
N SER A 140 2.49 -12.88 -15.39
CA SER A 140 3.40 -12.71 -14.24
C SER A 140 3.83 -11.26 -14.08
N VAL A 141 4.11 -10.86 -12.84
CA VAL A 141 4.67 -9.54 -12.53
C VAL A 141 6.05 -9.35 -13.16
N CYS A 142 6.35 -8.13 -13.58
CA CYS A 142 7.67 -7.77 -14.08
C CYS A 142 8.72 -7.78 -12.96
N LYS A 143 9.77 -8.58 -13.14
CA LYS A 143 10.92 -8.67 -12.22
C LYS A 143 11.59 -7.33 -11.95
N ASN A 144 11.60 -6.43 -12.95
CA ASN A 144 12.20 -5.11 -12.79
C ASN A 144 11.37 -4.20 -11.87
N CYS A 145 10.04 -4.36 -11.83
CA CYS A 145 9.21 -3.67 -10.85
C CYS A 145 9.51 -4.16 -9.43
N LEU A 146 9.63 -5.48 -9.23
CA LEU A 146 9.98 -6.03 -7.91
C LEU A 146 11.35 -5.55 -7.44
N ASN A 147 12.34 -5.52 -8.34
CA ASN A 147 13.68 -5.02 -8.04
C ASN A 147 13.70 -3.53 -7.71
N PHE A 148 13.00 -2.72 -8.50
CA PHE A 148 12.91 -1.28 -8.26
C PHE A 148 12.37 -0.98 -6.86
N LEU A 149 11.26 -1.63 -6.49
CA LEU A 149 10.65 -1.50 -5.16
C LEU A 149 11.40 -2.23 -4.03
N ASN A 150 12.40 -3.05 -4.39
CA ASN A 150 12.97 -4.06 -3.50
C ASN A 150 11.89 -4.86 -2.74
N TYR A 151 10.81 -5.17 -3.44
CA TYR A 151 9.63 -5.79 -2.86
C TYR A 151 10.01 -7.12 -2.20
N LYS A 152 9.81 -7.24 -0.88
CA LYS A 152 10.23 -8.40 -0.07
C LYS A 152 11.70 -8.80 -0.28
N GLY A 153 12.58 -7.83 -0.55
CA GLY A 153 14.00 -8.08 -0.79
C GLY A 153 14.32 -8.64 -2.18
N ALA A 154 13.50 -8.37 -3.21
CA ALA A 154 13.71 -8.89 -4.56
C ALA A 154 15.05 -8.48 -5.19
N ASP A 155 15.53 -7.27 -4.92
CA ASP A 155 16.81 -6.76 -5.47
C ASP A 155 18.00 -7.24 -4.62
N THR A 156 17.84 -7.23 -3.31
CA THR A 156 18.91 -7.58 -2.36
C THR A 156 19.04 -9.10 -2.11
N GLY A 157 18.02 -9.87 -2.47
CA GLY A 157 17.96 -11.32 -2.32
C GLY A 157 18.59 -12.10 -3.48
N SER A 158 18.55 -13.43 -3.39
CA SER A 158 19.05 -14.31 -4.43
C SER A 158 18.14 -14.31 -5.67
N ALA A 159 18.67 -14.75 -6.82
CA ALA A 159 17.87 -14.94 -8.03
C ALA A 159 16.72 -15.94 -7.83
N GLN A 160 16.93 -16.96 -7.00
CA GLN A 160 15.90 -17.94 -6.64
C GLN A 160 14.79 -17.29 -5.79
N ASN A 161 15.15 -16.48 -4.79
CA ASN A 161 14.17 -15.73 -4.00
C ASN A 161 13.32 -14.83 -4.90
N ARG A 162 13.97 -14.11 -5.82
CA ARG A 162 13.26 -13.25 -6.77
C ARG A 162 12.34 -14.03 -7.71
N GLN A 163 12.74 -15.21 -8.17
CA GLN A 163 11.86 -16.06 -8.97
C GLN A 163 10.64 -16.51 -8.17
N LYS A 164 10.85 -16.96 -6.93
CA LYS A 164 9.75 -17.30 -6.01
C LYS A 164 8.77 -16.14 -5.82
N LEU A 165 9.27 -14.93 -5.63
CA LEU A 165 8.44 -13.73 -5.51
C LEU A 165 7.62 -13.42 -6.77
N VAL A 166 8.10 -13.79 -7.96
CA VAL A 166 7.33 -13.66 -9.20
C VAL A 166 6.24 -14.72 -9.29
N ASP A 167 6.57 -15.95 -8.91
CA ASP A 167 5.67 -17.10 -9.02
C ASP A 167 4.52 -17.01 -8.00
N GLU A 168 4.78 -16.44 -6.83
CA GLU A 168 3.82 -16.29 -5.72
C GLU A 168 3.22 -14.87 -5.63
N PHE A 169 3.42 -14.01 -6.64
CA PHE A 169 2.99 -12.62 -6.56
C PHE A 169 1.46 -12.49 -6.51
N SER A 170 0.96 -11.76 -5.49
CA SER A 170 -0.45 -11.41 -5.35
C SER A 170 -0.65 -9.91 -5.58
N ILE A 171 -1.54 -9.55 -6.52
CA ILE A 171 -1.92 -8.14 -6.75
C ILE A 171 -2.65 -7.59 -5.53
N GLU A 172 -3.49 -8.39 -4.88
CA GLU A 172 -4.21 -8.00 -3.66
C GLU A 172 -3.23 -7.63 -2.54
N GLU A 173 -2.24 -8.50 -2.26
CA GLU A 173 -1.21 -8.21 -1.25
C GLU A 173 -0.38 -6.97 -1.62
N PHE A 174 0.00 -6.87 -2.88
CA PHE A 174 0.75 -5.72 -3.37
C PHE A 174 -0.03 -4.42 -3.18
N PHE A 175 -1.31 -4.39 -3.52
CA PHE A 175 -2.15 -3.20 -3.34
C PHE A 175 -2.34 -2.87 -1.86
N SER A 176 -2.48 -3.87 -0.98
CA SER A 176 -2.55 -3.60 0.46
C SER A 176 -1.27 -2.99 1.00
N THR A 177 -0.13 -3.52 0.56
CA THR A 177 1.21 -3.10 0.99
C THR A 177 1.44 -1.61 0.71
N TYR A 178 0.99 -1.13 -0.45
CA TYR A 178 1.22 0.25 -0.89
C TYR A 178 0.00 1.16 -0.78
N SER A 179 -1.09 0.69 -0.18
CA SER A 179 -2.36 1.42 -0.05
C SER A 179 -2.26 2.79 0.61
N SER A 180 -1.27 2.99 1.50
CA SER A 180 -0.99 4.24 2.20
C SER A 180 -0.50 5.37 1.28
N VAL A 181 0.02 5.01 0.11
CA VAL A 181 0.55 5.93 -0.91
C VAL A 181 -0.57 6.50 -1.80
N PHE A 182 -1.73 5.83 -1.85
CA PHE A 182 -2.83 6.18 -2.73
C PHE A 182 -4.01 6.76 -1.95
N LYS A 183 -4.69 7.75 -2.55
CA LYS A 183 -5.82 8.45 -1.92
C LYS A 183 -7.11 7.65 -1.99
N GLN A 184 -7.29 6.86 -3.03
CA GLN A 184 -8.55 6.19 -3.35
C GLN A 184 -8.40 4.66 -3.30
N LYS A 185 -9.48 3.98 -2.91
CA LYS A 185 -9.53 2.52 -2.79
C LYS A 185 -10.14 1.90 -4.05
N PRO A 186 -9.63 0.75 -4.54
CA PRO A 186 -10.31 0.02 -5.61
C PRO A 186 -11.71 -0.44 -5.16
N LYS A 187 -12.73 -0.30 -6.01
CA LYS A 187 -14.11 -0.76 -5.72
C LYS A 187 -14.18 -2.25 -5.40
N SER A 188 -13.41 -3.08 -6.10
CA SER A 188 -13.36 -4.54 -5.94
C SER A 188 -13.05 -5.01 -4.50
N TRP A 189 -12.57 -4.12 -3.63
CA TRP A 189 -12.27 -4.39 -2.21
C TRP A 189 -13.45 -4.14 -1.27
N ILE A 190 -14.44 -3.35 -1.71
CA ILE A 190 -15.58 -2.94 -0.89
C ILE A 190 -16.52 -4.15 -0.65
N ASP A 191 -16.62 -5.08 -1.61
CA ASP A 191 -17.56 -6.20 -1.58
C ASP A 191 -17.16 -7.36 -0.64
N LYS A 192 -15.92 -7.41 -0.14
CA LYS A 192 -15.44 -8.51 0.75
C LYS A 192 -15.67 -8.27 2.25
N LYS A 193 -16.11 -7.08 2.67
CA LYS A 193 -15.97 -6.63 4.08
C LYS A 193 -16.97 -7.20 5.10
N THR A 194 -18.16 -7.66 4.70
CA THR A 194 -19.25 -7.93 5.67
C THR A 194 -19.68 -9.39 5.80
N LYS A 195 -19.16 -10.31 4.98
CA LYS A 195 -19.51 -11.73 5.11
C LYS A 195 -18.77 -12.38 6.29
N GLY A 196 -19.54 -13.04 7.17
CA GLY A 196 -19.02 -13.98 8.17
C GLY A 196 -19.05 -13.52 9.62
N TYR A 197 -19.36 -12.25 9.91
CA TYR A 197 -19.53 -11.79 11.29
C TYR A 197 -20.91 -12.12 11.84
N THR A 198 -20.98 -12.37 13.15
CA THR A 198 -22.24 -12.49 13.89
C THR A 198 -22.90 -11.12 14.08
N ALA A 199 -24.22 -11.10 14.26
CA ALA A 199 -24.97 -9.85 14.42
C ALA A 199 -24.56 -9.02 15.67
N ASP A 200 -23.96 -9.67 16.66
CA ASP A 200 -23.51 -9.07 17.92
C ASP A 200 -22.03 -8.64 17.92
N TRP A 201 -21.33 -8.74 16.78
CA TRP A 201 -19.90 -8.44 16.66
C TRP A 201 -19.52 -7.04 17.18
N GLU A 202 -20.36 -6.03 16.96
CA GLU A 202 -20.13 -4.67 17.47
C GLU A 202 -20.02 -4.65 19.01
N THR A 203 -20.88 -5.42 19.69
CA THR A 203 -20.87 -5.53 21.15
C THR A 203 -19.66 -6.32 21.63
N ILE A 204 -19.37 -7.45 21.00
CA ILE A 204 -18.24 -8.32 21.36
C ILE A 204 -16.91 -7.58 21.19
N SER A 205 -16.70 -6.95 20.04
CA SER A 205 -15.48 -6.20 19.75
C SER A 205 -15.32 -4.97 20.66
N GLY A 206 -16.43 -4.31 21.02
CA GLY A 206 -16.43 -3.24 22.03
C GLY A 206 -15.94 -3.73 23.40
N ARG A 207 -16.45 -4.88 23.87
CA ARG A 207 -16.06 -5.48 25.15
C ARG A 207 -14.58 -5.89 25.17
N VAL A 208 -14.09 -6.53 24.11
CA VAL A 208 -12.67 -6.95 24.02
C VAL A 208 -11.74 -5.74 24.06
N ARG A 209 -12.05 -4.67 23.32
CA ARG A 209 -11.24 -3.43 23.32
C ARG A 209 -11.24 -2.74 24.68
N ALA A 210 -12.40 -2.68 25.34
CA ALA A 210 -12.53 -2.11 26.68
C ALA A 210 -11.76 -2.93 27.73
N ALA A 211 -11.86 -4.27 27.69
CA ALA A 211 -11.13 -5.17 28.58
C ALA A 211 -9.60 -5.06 28.40
N ALA A 212 -9.14 -4.74 27.18
CA ALA A 212 -7.74 -4.48 26.90
C ALA A 212 -7.27 -3.07 27.30
N GLY A 213 -8.13 -2.23 27.89
CA GLY A 213 -7.79 -0.84 28.24
C GLY A 213 -7.48 0.02 27.01
N TYR A 214 -7.97 -0.37 25.83
CA TYR A 214 -7.59 0.19 24.54
C TYR A 214 -6.10 0.06 24.17
N SER A 215 -5.36 -0.87 24.78
CA SER A 215 -3.95 -1.13 24.42
C SER A 215 -3.80 -2.23 23.37
N CYS A 216 -2.87 -2.05 22.45
CA CYS A 216 -2.48 -3.08 21.47
C CYS A 216 -1.73 -4.22 22.17
N LYS A 217 -2.09 -5.48 21.91
CA LYS A 217 -1.39 -6.64 22.50
C LYS A 217 -0.05 -6.97 21.84
N HIS A 218 0.20 -6.46 20.62
CA HIS A 218 1.46 -6.73 19.92
C HIS A 218 2.53 -5.65 20.15
N CYS A 219 2.16 -4.37 20.14
CA CYS A 219 3.10 -3.25 20.30
C CYS A 219 2.90 -2.44 21.58
N PHE A 220 1.90 -2.78 22.41
CA PHE A 220 1.63 -2.15 23.71
C PHE A 220 1.24 -0.67 23.68
N VAL A 221 1.12 -0.05 22.50
CA VAL A 221 0.61 1.33 22.39
C VAL A 221 -0.80 1.44 22.96
N ASP A 222 -1.01 2.44 23.81
CA ASP A 222 -2.30 2.85 24.34
C ASP A 222 -3.02 3.76 23.33
N LEU A 223 -4.22 3.34 22.94
CA LEU A 223 -5.11 4.04 22.01
C LEU A 223 -6.38 4.53 22.71
N SER A 224 -6.38 4.69 24.03
CA SER A 224 -7.51 5.18 24.81
C SER A 224 -8.01 6.56 24.35
N SER A 225 -7.12 7.41 23.84
CA SER A 225 -7.44 8.70 23.20
C SER A 225 -7.87 8.60 21.73
N HIS A 226 -7.64 7.45 21.08
CA HIS A 226 -7.92 7.20 19.67
C HIS A 226 -8.55 5.80 19.49
N LYS A 227 -9.66 5.55 20.20
CA LYS A 227 -10.28 4.21 20.34
C LYS A 227 -10.60 3.52 19.02
N HIS A 228 -10.87 4.29 17.97
CA HIS A 228 -11.13 3.81 16.62
C HIS A 228 -9.93 3.13 15.97
N LEU A 229 -8.70 3.42 16.42
CA LEU A 229 -7.46 2.83 15.92
C LEU A 229 -7.14 1.46 16.52
N LEU A 230 -7.92 1.00 17.51
CA LEU A 230 -7.81 -0.35 18.04
C LEU A 230 -8.87 -1.25 17.42
N HIS A 231 -8.42 -2.34 16.82
CA HIS A 231 -9.24 -3.37 16.21
C HIS A 231 -9.22 -4.66 17.05
N VAL A 232 -10.10 -5.59 16.72
CA VAL A 232 -10.06 -6.97 17.21
C VAL A 232 -9.79 -7.89 16.03
N HIS A 233 -8.81 -8.77 16.19
CA HIS A 233 -8.40 -9.76 15.21
C HIS A 233 -8.85 -11.16 15.66
N HIS A 234 -9.43 -11.92 14.74
CA HIS A 234 -9.74 -13.34 14.90
C HIS A 234 -8.50 -14.17 14.51
N MET A 235 -7.80 -14.73 15.50
CA MET A 235 -6.50 -15.39 15.29
C MET A 235 -6.56 -16.60 14.35
N ASN A 236 -7.68 -17.33 14.34
CA ASN A 236 -7.90 -18.45 13.43
C ASN A 236 -8.52 -18.05 12.07
N GLY A 237 -8.78 -16.77 11.83
CA GLY A 237 -9.43 -16.26 10.61
C GLY A 237 -10.93 -16.56 10.49
N VAL A 238 -11.53 -17.28 11.45
CA VAL A 238 -12.95 -17.62 11.47
C VAL A 238 -13.74 -16.48 12.14
N LYS A 239 -14.32 -15.60 11.33
CA LYS A 239 -15.06 -14.41 11.77
C LYS A 239 -16.26 -14.68 12.70
N SER A 240 -16.78 -15.91 12.71
CA SER A 240 -17.87 -16.33 13.59
C SER A 240 -17.41 -16.93 14.92
N ASP A 241 -16.13 -17.27 15.07
CA ASP A 241 -15.58 -17.81 16.31
C ASP A 241 -15.21 -16.66 17.27
N ASN A 242 -16.18 -16.28 18.09
CA ASN A 242 -16.02 -15.21 19.07
C ASN A 242 -15.52 -15.69 20.44
N SER A 243 -14.89 -16.87 20.52
CA SER A 243 -14.27 -17.32 21.76
C SER A 243 -13.19 -16.35 22.22
N GLU A 244 -13.10 -16.07 23.52
CA GLU A 244 -12.11 -15.10 24.05
C GLU A 244 -10.68 -15.51 23.72
N SER A 245 -10.41 -16.82 23.66
CA SER A 245 -9.13 -17.40 23.25
C SER A 245 -8.79 -17.19 21.77
N ASN A 246 -9.74 -16.76 20.93
CA ASN A 246 -9.55 -16.49 19.50
C ASN A 246 -9.49 -15.00 19.18
N LEU A 247 -9.82 -14.12 20.13
CA LEU A 247 -9.90 -12.67 19.91
C LEU A 247 -8.70 -11.96 20.54
N ILE A 248 -8.00 -11.15 19.75
CA ILE A 248 -6.88 -10.34 20.22
C ILE A 248 -7.04 -8.88 19.81
N SER A 249 -6.79 -7.94 20.73
CA SER A 249 -6.84 -6.51 20.44
C SER A 249 -5.53 -6.01 19.84
N LEU A 250 -5.58 -5.48 18.61
CA LEU A 250 -4.42 -4.99 17.87
C LEU A 250 -4.68 -3.57 17.36
N CYS A 251 -3.67 -2.70 17.41
CA CYS A 251 -3.77 -1.42 16.68
C CYS A 251 -3.94 -1.69 15.19
N ALA A 252 -4.59 -0.78 14.47
CA ALA A 252 -4.89 -0.92 13.04
C ALA A 252 -3.63 -1.28 12.23
N ASP A 253 -2.48 -0.65 12.55
CA ASP A 253 -1.20 -0.93 11.90
C ASP A 253 -0.65 -2.34 12.17
N CYS A 254 -0.76 -2.86 13.40
CA CYS A 254 -0.38 -4.26 13.67
C CYS A 254 -1.37 -5.23 13.04
N HIS A 255 -2.67 -4.94 13.10
CA HIS A 255 -3.72 -5.80 12.55
C HIS A 255 -3.57 -6.01 11.04
N ARG A 256 -3.28 -4.95 10.26
CA ARG A 256 -3.05 -5.09 8.81
C ARG A 256 -1.83 -5.94 8.45
N LYS A 257 -0.92 -6.19 9.42
CA LYS A 257 0.31 -6.98 9.25
C LYS A 257 0.13 -8.42 9.71
N GLU A 258 -1.03 -8.80 10.24
CA GLU A 258 -1.35 -10.19 10.56
C GLU A 258 -1.60 -10.99 9.27
N PRO A 259 -1.31 -12.32 9.27
CA PRO A 259 -1.60 -13.18 8.13
C PRO A 259 -3.09 -13.10 7.71
N TYR A 260 -3.37 -13.26 6.41
CA TYR A 260 -4.74 -13.27 5.85
C TYR A 260 -5.47 -11.91 5.93
N HIS A 261 -4.75 -10.84 6.30
CA HIS A 261 -5.27 -9.46 6.36
C HIS A 261 -4.71 -8.59 5.23
N GLU A 262 -4.26 -9.21 4.13
CA GLU A 262 -3.73 -8.56 2.92
C GLU A 262 -4.79 -7.78 2.11
N HIS A 263 -5.93 -7.49 2.73
CA HIS A 263 -7.00 -6.63 2.21
C HIS A 263 -7.29 -5.44 3.15
N MET A 264 -6.62 -5.38 4.31
CA MET A 264 -6.84 -4.33 5.31
C MET A 264 -5.95 -3.12 5.01
N MET A 265 -6.56 -2.09 4.45
CA MET A 265 -5.92 -0.79 4.27
C MET A 265 -6.06 0.06 5.53
N VAL A 266 -4.94 0.63 5.98
CA VAL A 266 -4.89 1.60 7.07
C VAL A 266 -4.44 2.94 6.48
N PRO A 267 -5.24 4.01 6.62
CA PRO A 267 -4.86 5.34 6.15
C PRO A 267 -3.48 5.76 6.67
N ARG A 268 -2.72 6.47 5.83
CA ARG A 268 -1.41 7.01 6.21
C ARG A 268 -1.48 7.82 7.51
N LYS A 269 -2.48 8.71 7.63
CA LYS A 269 -2.70 9.53 8.85
C LYS A 269 -2.80 8.67 10.12
N ASP A 270 -3.51 7.54 10.05
CA ASP A 270 -3.74 6.65 11.19
C ASP A 270 -2.45 5.93 11.58
N THR A 271 -1.65 5.51 10.58
CA THR A 271 -0.31 4.94 10.79
C THR A 271 0.63 5.94 11.47
N LEU A 272 0.61 7.20 11.04
CA LEU A 272 1.44 8.27 11.62
C LEU A 272 1.01 8.56 13.07
N THR A 273 -0.29 8.70 13.33
CA THR A 273 -0.81 8.86 14.70
C THR A 273 -0.40 7.71 15.60
N ILE A 274 -0.48 6.45 15.14
CA ILE A 274 -0.03 5.29 15.92
C ILE A 274 1.48 5.38 16.22
N ASN A 275 2.30 5.79 15.25
CA ASN A 275 3.75 5.91 15.44
C ASN A 275 4.14 7.07 16.38
N GLU A 276 3.41 8.19 16.33
CA GLU A 276 3.56 9.28 17.28
C GLU A 276 3.27 8.82 18.71
N LEU A 277 2.15 8.10 18.91
CA LEU A 277 1.78 7.54 20.22
C LEU A 277 2.81 6.51 20.71
N ARG A 278 3.30 5.61 19.84
CA ARG A 278 4.38 4.66 20.16
C ARG A 278 5.63 5.40 20.65
N LYS A 279 6.04 6.45 19.94
CA LYS A 279 7.21 7.26 20.31
C LYS A 279 7.01 7.93 21.67
N ALA A 280 5.85 8.56 21.89
CA ALA A 280 5.54 9.28 23.12
C ALA A 280 5.43 8.35 24.35
N GLN A 281 4.88 7.16 24.17
CA GLN A 281 4.56 6.24 25.28
C GLN A 281 5.66 5.21 25.57
N LEU A 282 6.36 4.74 24.54
CA LEU A 282 7.30 3.61 24.64
C LEU A 282 8.77 4.04 24.53
N GLY A 283 9.04 5.29 24.14
CA GLY A 283 10.38 5.89 24.13
C GLY A 283 11.40 5.16 23.23
N ASN A 284 12.67 5.19 23.65
CA ASN A 284 13.82 4.72 22.87
C ASN A 284 13.88 3.20 22.70
N GLU A 285 13.15 2.41 23.50
CA GLU A 285 13.07 0.95 23.33
C GLU A 285 12.46 0.56 21.96
N PHE A 286 11.77 1.50 21.30
CA PHE A 286 11.22 1.33 19.96
C PHE A 286 12.13 1.81 18.81
N ALA A 287 13.37 2.25 19.08
CA ALA A 287 14.32 2.74 18.09
C ALA A 287 15.32 1.67 17.60
N THR A 288 14.94 0.39 17.59
CA THR A 288 15.74 -0.71 17.01
C THR A 288 15.28 -1.04 15.60
N TRP A 289 16.15 -1.66 14.79
CA TRP A 289 15.74 -2.16 13.46
C TRP A 289 14.52 -3.09 13.52
N ASN A 290 14.43 -3.92 14.55
CA ASN A 290 13.30 -4.83 14.71
C ASN A 290 11.98 -4.07 14.92
N THR A 291 11.96 -3.09 15.82
CA THR A 291 10.77 -2.29 16.12
C THR A 291 10.42 -1.34 14.98
N THR A 292 11.42 -0.72 14.34
CA THR A 292 11.23 0.13 13.15
C THR A 292 10.55 -0.65 12.03
N ARG A 293 11.04 -1.86 11.67
CA ARG A 293 10.40 -2.67 10.61
C ARG A 293 8.97 -3.07 10.94
N LYS A 294 8.70 -3.43 12.21
CA LYS A 294 7.35 -3.80 12.66
C LYS A 294 6.38 -2.61 12.67
N SER A 295 6.88 -1.39 12.78
CA SER A 295 6.06 -0.18 13.01
C SER A 295 5.95 0.73 11.81
N ALA A 296 6.91 0.64 10.88
CA ALA A 296 6.90 1.42 9.65
C ALA A 296 5.70 1.04 8.77
N ASP A 297 5.30 1.99 7.93
CA ASP A 297 4.33 1.69 6.90
C ASP A 297 4.88 0.59 5.96
N PRO A 298 4.10 -0.44 5.60
CA PRO A 298 4.54 -1.52 4.72
C PRO A 298 5.13 -1.03 3.39
N ALA A 299 4.69 0.11 2.87
CA ALA A 299 5.28 0.72 1.67
C ALA A 299 6.78 1.00 1.80
N LEU A 300 7.27 1.25 3.02
CA LEU A 300 8.67 1.50 3.31
C LEU A 300 9.52 0.24 3.44
N ALA A 301 8.93 -0.96 3.44
CA ALA A 301 9.65 -2.21 3.74
C ALA A 301 10.86 -2.46 2.81
N GLY A 302 10.70 -2.20 1.51
CA GLY A 302 11.78 -2.36 0.53
C GLY A 302 12.92 -1.36 0.75
N PHE A 303 12.57 -0.10 1.06
CA PHE A 303 13.53 0.94 1.41
C PHE A 303 14.30 0.61 2.69
N LEU A 304 13.58 0.28 3.77
CA LEU A 304 14.18 -0.10 5.07
C LEU A 304 15.14 -1.29 4.91
N ASN A 305 14.77 -2.27 4.08
CA ASN A 305 15.65 -3.41 3.79
C ASN A 305 16.98 -2.99 3.15
N TYR A 306 16.99 -2.01 2.26
CA TYR A 306 18.24 -1.51 1.67
C TYR A 306 19.12 -0.86 2.73
N ILE A 307 18.58 0.12 3.45
CA ILE A 307 19.37 0.92 4.39
C ILE A 307 19.86 0.09 5.59
N GLU A 308 19.08 -0.90 6.06
CA GLU A 308 19.52 -1.86 7.08
C GLU A 308 20.74 -2.67 6.61
N ARG A 309 20.69 -3.21 5.38
CA ARG A 309 21.81 -3.97 4.80
C ARG A 309 23.06 -3.14 4.53
N LYS A 310 22.90 -1.83 4.40
CA LYS A 310 24.00 -0.87 4.22
C LYS A 310 24.55 -0.37 5.56
N ASN A 311 24.07 -0.92 6.69
CA ASN A 311 24.42 -0.50 8.05
C ASN A 311 24.14 1.00 8.30
N TYR A 312 23.08 1.52 7.67
CA TYR A 312 22.64 2.88 7.95
C TYR A 312 21.95 2.96 9.32
N VAL A 313 21.80 4.17 9.85
CA VAL A 313 21.12 4.39 11.13
C VAL A 313 19.61 4.22 10.94
N THR A 314 18.91 3.66 11.92
CA THR A 314 17.44 3.55 11.91
C THR A 314 16.77 4.92 11.80
N PRO A 315 15.75 5.09 10.96
CA PRO A 315 14.99 6.34 10.90
C PRO A 315 14.07 6.53 12.12
N VAL A 316 13.74 7.78 12.38
CA VAL A 316 12.60 8.15 13.23
C VAL A 316 11.33 8.11 12.39
N LEU A 317 10.35 7.31 12.80
CA LEU A 317 9.06 7.19 12.12
C LEU A 317 8.09 8.28 12.61
N GLY A 318 7.27 8.83 11.71
CA GLY A 318 6.26 9.83 12.07
C GLY A 318 6.85 11.13 12.64
N TYR A 319 7.99 11.58 12.11
CA TYR A 319 8.66 12.78 12.61
C TYR A 319 7.95 14.04 12.11
N SER A 320 7.59 14.96 13.02
CA SER A 320 6.97 16.22 12.63
C SER A 320 7.98 17.31 12.33
N VAL A 321 7.72 18.05 11.26
CA VAL A 321 8.49 19.21 10.80
C VAL A 321 7.54 20.35 10.49
N THR A 322 7.89 21.56 10.93
CA THR A 322 7.12 22.77 10.61
C THR A 322 7.49 23.25 9.22
N SER A 323 6.49 23.40 8.36
CA SER A 323 6.63 24.00 7.04
C SER A 323 6.86 25.51 7.12
N ASN A 324 7.25 26.10 5.99
CA ASN A 324 7.37 27.55 5.84
C ASN A 324 6.04 28.29 6.04
N THR A 325 4.91 27.58 5.89
CA THR A 325 3.55 28.09 6.10
C THR A 325 3.04 27.87 7.53
N ASN A 326 3.92 27.53 8.48
CA ASN A 326 3.59 27.16 9.86
C ASN A 326 2.63 25.95 9.96
N LYS A 327 2.60 25.09 8.94
CA LYS A 327 1.83 23.84 8.97
C LYS A 327 2.74 22.71 9.44
N GLU A 328 2.26 21.92 10.38
CA GLU A 328 2.97 20.71 10.79
C GLU A 328 2.84 19.62 9.72
N ILE A 329 3.97 19.07 9.29
CA ILE A 329 4.07 17.99 8.32
C ILE A 329 4.71 16.79 9.01
N PHE A 330 4.05 15.65 8.95
CA PHE A 330 4.58 14.39 9.45
C PHE A 330 5.26 13.62 8.33
N LEU A 331 6.54 13.31 8.53
CA LEU A 331 7.36 12.49 7.63
C LEU A 331 7.25 11.02 8.03
N ASP A 332 7.15 10.13 7.04
CA ASP A 332 6.96 8.68 7.27
C ASP A 332 8.22 8.04 7.85
N ALA A 333 9.38 8.53 7.45
CA ALA A 333 10.69 8.23 8.01
C ALA A 333 11.60 9.46 7.94
N ALA A 334 12.42 9.72 8.95
CA ALA A 334 13.31 10.87 8.98
C ALA A 334 14.64 10.60 9.71
N TRP A 335 15.67 11.34 9.32
CA TRP A 335 16.94 11.50 10.03
C TRP A 335 17.13 12.98 10.37
N PRO A 336 16.62 13.43 11.53
CA PRO A 336 16.59 14.85 11.88
C PRO A 336 17.97 15.52 11.86
N ASP A 337 19.01 14.83 12.34
CA ASP A 337 20.39 15.36 12.36
C ASP A 337 20.94 15.63 10.96
N GLN A 338 20.45 14.90 9.96
CA GLN A 338 20.83 15.06 8.55
C GLN A 338 19.84 15.91 7.75
N LYS A 339 18.73 16.33 8.39
CA LYS A 339 17.58 16.98 7.74
C LYS A 339 17.12 16.21 6.49
N LEU A 340 17.05 14.89 6.63
CA LEU A 340 16.61 13.97 5.58
C LEU A 340 15.24 13.39 5.94
N GLY A 341 14.32 13.30 4.98
CA GLY A 341 12.98 12.79 5.19
C GLY A 341 12.44 11.97 4.02
N LEU A 342 11.51 11.07 4.30
CA LEU A 342 10.63 10.44 3.32
C LEU A 342 9.19 10.90 3.53
N PHE A 343 8.50 11.15 2.43
CA PHE A 343 7.10 11.56 2.44
C PHE A 343 6.30 10.77 1.39
N LEU A 344 5.34 9.97 1.87
CA LEU A 344 4.54 9.06 1.04
C LEU A 344 3.31 9.73 0.39
N ASP A 345 2.99 10.98 0.72
CA ASP A 345 1.80 11.68 0.22
C ASP A 345 2.15 12.71 -0.88
N GLY A 346 2.85 12.22 -1.91
CA GLY A 346 3.29 13.04 -3.04
C GLY A 346 4.60 13.78 -2.79
N ARG A 347 4.79 14.93 -3.45
CA ARG A 347 6.01 15.73 -3.37
C ARG A 347 5.79 16.94 -2.47
N ILE A 348 6.76 17.20 -1.59
CA ILE A 348 6.73 18.36 -0.71
C ILE A 348 8.13 18.96 -0.57
N ASN A 349 8.18 20.29 -0.49
CA ASN A 349 9.40 21.03 -0.20
C ASN A 349 9.32 21.59 1.23
N ILE A 350 10.38 21.39 2.01
CA ILE A 350 10.50 21.89 3.38
C ILE A 350 11.88 22.54 3.50
N ASP A 351 11.94 23.80 3.91
CA ASP A 351 13.19 24.56 3.90
C ASP A 351 14.28 23.89 4.74
N GLY A 352 15.45 23.70 4.11
CA GLY A 352 16.60 23.08 4.73
C GLY A 352 16.50 21.57 4.91
N TRP A 353 15.44 20.91 4.40
CA TRP A 353 15.30 19.47 4.40
C TRP A 353 15.39 18.90 2.98
N THR A 354 16.07 17.76 2.87
CA THR A 354 15.99 16.92 1.68
C THR A 354 14.88 15.89 1.90
N ILE A 355 13.76 16.06 1.18
CA ILE A 355 12.60 15.16 1.27
C ILE A 355 12.52 14.31 0.01
N PHE A 356 12.55 12.99 0.19
CA PHE A 356 12.40 12.02 -0.88
C PHE A 356 10.95 11.51 -0.98
N SER A 357 10.49 11.30 -2.21
CA SER A 357 9.41 10.33 -2.47
C SER A 357 9.92 8.90 -2.24
N LEU A 358 9.02 7.91 -2.18
CA LEU A 358 9.40 6.51 -2.05
C LEU A 358 10.33 6.04 -3.18
N GLY A 359 10.03 6.42 -4.42
CA GLY A 359 10.84 6.07 -5.59
C GLY A 359 12.26 6.63 -5.50
N GLU A 360 12.39 7.92 -5.18
CA GLU A 360 13.68 8.59 -5.02
C GLU A 360 14.49 7.98 -3.87
N ALA A 361 13.82 7.66 -2.76
CA ALA A 361 14.44 7.03 -1.61
C ALA A 361 14.98 5.63 -1.91
N LEU A 362 14.25 4.83 -2.71
CA LEU A 362 14.69 3.50 -3.15
C LEU A 362 15.95 3.59 -4.02
N GLU A 363 15.98 4.52 -4.97
CA GLU A 363 17.15 4.75 -5.82
C GLU A 363 18.36 5.25 -5.03
N TRP A 364 18.14 6.23 -4.14
CA TRP A 364 19.15 6.73 -3.22
C TRP A 364 19.73 5.62 -2.34
N ALA A 365 18.86 4.82 -1.71
CA ALA A 365 19.27 3.73 -0.83
C ALA A 365 20.04 2.62 -1.58
N LYS A 366 19.65 2.32 -2.82
CA LYS A 366 20.36 1.38 -3.68
C LYS A 366 21.78 1.85 -4.00
N GLY A 367 21.96 3.16 -4.19
CA GLY A 367 23.25 3.80 -4.47
C GLY A 367 24.18 3.94 -3.26
N LEU A 368 23.71 3.71 -2.03
CA LEU A 368 24.55 3.84 -0.84
C LEU A 368 25.75 2.88 -0.88
N PRO A 369 26.95 3.32 -0.47
CA PRO A 369 28.10 2.43 -0.35
C PRO A 369 27.80 1.36 0.70
N THR A 370 28.29 0.13 0.48
CA THR A 370 28.34 -0.85 1.57
C THR A 370 29.31 -0.33 2.61
N ALA A 371 28.87 -0.11 3.85
CA ALA A 371 29.78 0.17 4.94
C ALA A 371 30.75 -1.02 5.04
N ASN A 372 32.02 -0.83 4.66
CA ASN A 372 33.05 -1.81 4.89
C ASN A 372 33.07 -2.07 6.39
N GLY A 373 32.75 -3.31 6.80
CA GLY A 373 32.93 -3.71 8.18
C GLY A 373 34.37 -3.39 8.56
N ASN A 374 34.55 -2.53 9.56
CA ASN A 374 35.84 -2.34 10.18
C ASN A 374 36.36 -3.73 10.56
N THR A 375 37.35 -4.21 9.83
CA THR A 375 38.34 -5.14 10.36
C THR A 375 39.06 -4.38 11.47
N ALA A 376 38.51 -4.44 12.68
CA ALA A 376 39.23 -4.07 13.88
C ALA A 376 40.24 -5.20 14.15
N THR A 377 41.50 -4.96 13.78
CA THR A 377 42.67 -5.56 14.41
C THR A 377 42.95 -4.88 15.74
#